data_AF-A0A4S2F8R6-F1
#
_entry.id   AF-A0A4S2F8R6-F1
#
_cell.length_a   1.000
_cell.length_b   1.000
_cell.length_c   1.000
_cell.angle_alpha   90.00
_cell.angle_beta   90.00
_cell.angle_gamma   90.00
#
_symmetry.space_group_name_H-M   'P 1'
#
loop_
_entity.id
_entity.type
_entity.pdbx_description
1 polymer ?
#
loop_
_entity_poly.entity_id
_entity_poly.type
_entity_poly.pdbx_seq_one_letter_code
_entity_poly.pdbx_strand_id
1 'polypeptide(L)'
;MSFDYSMYEWRKYKQYYTEKEDGSIEFAAGTPSHVRESYARYVHQQQSMKDFATRRDLDRKKGTFDFGIGRKKKEKGNPSSLVSFQEAVNQNESLEKNWFDLNVIHVDERGNAHVGMEHFDGFLIRYEEAIVQGRKAALIGLKNEDRFVSIVTLNPAGKIIQIQDFVSKA
;
A
#
# COMPACT_ATOMS: atom_id res chain seq x y z
N MET A 1 -16.69 -24.97 -16.17
CA MET A 1 -15.75 -23.88 -16.52
C MET A 1 -16.21 -22.63 -15.80
N SER A 2 -15.49 -22.20 -14.75
CA SER A 2 -15.76 -20.93 -14.08
C SER A 2 -15.11 -19.83 -14.92
N PHE A 3 -15.92 -19.05 -15.62
CA PHE A 3 -15.43 -17.87 -16.28
C PHE A 3 -15.10 -16.83 -15.22
N ASP A 4 -13.84 -16.42 -15.15
CA ASP A 4 -13.37 -15.43 -14.20
C ASP A 4 -13.64 -14.03 -14.77
N TYR A 5 -14.90 -13.60 -14.69
CA TYR A 5 -15.34 -12.34 -15.27
C TYR A 5 -14.78 -11.16 -14.46
N SER A 6 -14.12 -10.22 -15.13
CA SER A 6 -13.68 -8.96 -14.55
C SER A 6 -14.89 -8.13 -14.08
N MET A 7 -14.71 -7.42 -12.97
CA MET A 7 -15.75 -6.60 -12.32
C MET A 7 -16.34 -5.50 -13.22
N TYR A 8 -15.63 -5.13 -14.29
CA TYR A 8 -16.04 -4.08 -15.23
C TYR A 8 -16.60 -4.62 -16.55
N GLU A 9 -16.75 -5.94 -16.69
CA GLU A 9 -17.22 -6.52 -17.94
C GLU A 9 -18.63 -6.15 -18.30
N TRP A 10 -19.51 -5.92 -17.31
CA TRP A 10 -20.86 -5.44 -17.57
C TRP A 10 -20.86 -4.16 -18.41
N ARG A 11 -19.87 -3.27 -18.25
CA ARG A 11 -19.75 -2.00 -19.03
C ARG A 11 -19.54 -2.21 -20.52
N LYS A 12 -19.03 -3.37 -20.94
CA LYS A 12 -18.85 -3.71 -22.36
C LYS A 12 -20.18 -4.05 -23.03
N TYR A 13 -21.20 -4.38 -22.24
CA TYR A 13 -22.48 -4.89 -22.72
C TYR A 13 -23.62 -3.88 -22.53
N LYS A 14 -23.42 -2.64 -22.98
CA LYS A 14 -24.40 -1.54 -22.93
C LYS A 14 -25.76 -1.86 -23.57
N GLN A 15 -25.80 -2.85 -24.47
CA GLN A 15 -27.04 -3.31 -25.09
C GLN A 15 -27.99 -4.04 -24.13
N TYR A 16 -27.49 -4.50 -22.97
CA TYR A 16 -28.27 -5.31 -22.03
C TYR A 16 -28.70 -4.56 -20.78
N TYR A 17 -28.41 -3.26 -20.69
CA TYR A 17 -28.76 -2.47 -19.52
C TYR A 17 -29.01 -1.00 -19.84
N THR A 18 -29.84 -0.36 -19.02
CA THR A 18 -30.10 1.08 -19.05
C THR A 18 -29.66 1.70 -17.74
N GLU A 19 -28.97 2.83 -17.82
CA GLU A 19 -28.57 3.64 -16.66
C GLU A 19 -29.69 4.63 -16.35
N LYS A 20 -30.21 4.59 -15.12
CA LYS A 20 -31.20 5.53 -14.63
C LYS A 20 -30.56 6.82 -14.13
N GLU A 21 -31.37 7.85 -13.95
CA GLU A 21 -30.94 9.18 -13.47
C GLU A 21 -30.31 9.13 -12.05
N ASP A 22 -30.62 8.11 -11.25
CA ASP A 22 -30.04 7.86 -9.93
C ASP A 22 -28.70 7.10 -9.97
N GLY A 23 -28.18 6.80 -11.16
CA GLY A 23 -26.96 6.01 -11.38
C GLY A 23 -27.14 4.50 -11.15
N SER A 24 -28.37 4.02 -10.95
CA SER A 24 -28.68 2.60 -10.86
C SER A 24 -28.82 1.98 -12.26
N ILE A 25 -28.53 0.69 -12.36
CA ILE A 25 -28.55 -0.04 -13.63
C ILE A 25 -29.70 -1.05 -13.64
N GLU A 26 -30.57 -0.93 -14.63
CA GLU A 26 -31.60 -1.92 -14.91
C GLU A 26 -31.20 -2.83 -16.06
N PHE A 27 -31.25 -4.14 -15.82
CA PHE A 27 -30.96 -5.14 -16.84
C PHE A 27 -32.21 -5.58 -17.56
N ALA A 28 -32.12 -5.75 -18.88
CA ALA A 28 -33.17 -6.37 -19.67
C ALA A 28 -33.44 -7.83 -19.24
N ALA A 29 -34.65 -8.33 -19.50
CA ALA A 29 -35.05 -9.68 -19.09
C ALA A 29 -34.14 -10.78 -19.68
N GLY A 30 -33.56 -10.55 -20.86
CA GLY A 30 -32.65 -11.47 -21.56
C GLY A 30 -31.16 -11.28 -21.28
N THR A 31 -30.77 -10.44 -20.32
CA THR A 31 -29.35 -10.18 -20.02
C THR A 31 -28.65 -11.48 -19.56
N PRO A 32 -27.53 -11.86 -20.20
CA PRO A 32 -26.75 -13.02 -19.80
C PRO A 32 -26.33 -12.98 -18.32
N SER A 33 -26.32 -14.13 -17.64
CA SER A 33 -26.03 -14.24 -16.20
C SER A 33 -24.68 -13.62 -15.81
N HIS A 34 -23.65 -13.81 -16.64
CA HIS A 34 -22.31 -13.26 -16.39
C HIS A 34 -22.25 -11.74 -16.33
N VAL A 35 -23.10 -11.04 -17.10
CA VAL A 35 -23.20 -9.58 -17.08
C VAL A 35 -23.81 -9.12 -15.75
N ARG A 36 -24.83 -9.83 -15.26
CA ARG A 36 -25.46 -9.56 -13.96
C ARG A 36 -24.50 -9.84 -12.81
N GLU A 37 -23.75 -10.93 -12.88
CA GLU A 37 -22.75 -11.31 -11.88
C GLU A 37 -21.58 -10.31 -11.81
N SER A 38 -21.09 -9.84 -12.96
CA SER A 38 -20.06 -8.79 -13.04
C SER A 38 -20.53 -7.48 -12.38
N TYR A 39 -21.78 -7.06 -12.63
CA TYR A 39 -22.34 -5.87 -11.99
C TYR A 39 -22.58 -6.06 -10.49
N ALA A 40 -23.06 -7.22 -10.05
CA ALA A 40 -23.23 -7.51 -8.62
C ALA A 40 -21.91 -7.41 -7.85
N ARG A 41 -20.81 -7.90 -8.44
CA ARG A 41 -19.45 -7.73 -7.89
C ARG A 41 -19.05 -6.26 -7.77
N TYR A 42 -19.38 -5.44 -8.78
CA TYR A 42 -19.14 -4.00 -8.75
C TYR A 42 -19.94 -3.29 -7.65
N VAL A 43 -21.25 -3.57 -7.54
CA VAL A 43 -22.11 -3.00 -6.49
C VAL A 43 -21.61 -3.38 -5.10
N HIS A 44 -21.23 -4.64 -4.89
CA HIS A 44 -20.66 -5.10 -3.63
C HIS A 44 -19.36 -4.36 -3.27
N GLN A 45 -18.49 -4.10 -4.25
CA GLN A 45 -17.27 -3.31 -4.00
C GLN A 45 -17.61 -1.87 -3.61
N GLN A 46 -18.52 -1.21 -4.33
CA GLN A 46 -18.96 0.15 -3.99
C GLN A 46 -19.58 0.23 -2.59
N GLN A 47 -20.37 -0.78 -2.20
CA GLN A 47 -20.95 -0.87 -0.86
C GLN A 47 -19.86 -1.05 0.21
N SER A 48 -18.86 -1.90 -0.03
CA SER A 48 -17.74 -2.07 0.91
C SER A 48 -16.92 -0.78 1.10
N MET A 49 -16.79 0.06 0.07
CA MET A 49 -16.15 1.38 0.18
C MET A 49 -17.00 2.39 0.96
N LYS A 50 -18.33 2.37 0.78
CA LYS A 50 -19.25 3.20 1.58
C LYS A 50 -19.24 2.78 3.04
N ASP A 51 -19.27 1.48 3.34
CA ASP A 51 -19.22 0.95 4.70
C ASP A 51 -17.89 1.27 5.40
N PHE A 52 -16.78 1.31 4.65
CA PHE A 52 -15.49 1.78 5.15
C PHE A 52 -15.53 3.27 5.52
N ALA A 53 -16.13 4.11 4.68
CA ALA A 53 -16.26 5.54 4.92
C ALA A 53 -17.20 5.88 6.10
N THR A 54 -18.18 5.03 6.41
CA THR A 54 -19.15 5.26 7.50
C THR A 54 -18.80 4.60 8.83
N ARG A 55 -17.67 3.87 8.94
CA ARG A 55 -17.22 3.27 10.21
C ARG A 55 -16.77 4.36 11.20
N ARG A 56 -17.72 4.82 12.02
CA ARG A 56 -17.54 5.68 13.22
C ARG A 56 -16.79 5.00 14.38
N ASP A 57 -15.97 3.98 14.13
CA ASP A 57 -15.18 3.31 15.19
C ASP A 57 -13.85 4.02 15.49
N LEU A 58 -13.48 5.06 14.73
CA LEU A 58 -12.28 5.87 14.97
C LEU A 58 -12.50 7.07 15.92
N ASP A 59 -13.74 7.47 16.21
CA ASP A 59 -14.04 8.65 17.04
C ASP A 59 -14.16 8.36 18.55
N ARG A 60 -14.15 7.08 18.98
CA ARG A 60 -14.22 6.70 20.40
C ARG A 60 -12.85 6.36 20.98
N LYS A 61 -11.96 7.36 21.07
CA LYS A 61 -10.91 7.42 22.11
C LYS A 61 -10.25 8.80 22.22
N LYS A 62 -11.03 9.87 22.28
CA LYS A 62 -10.59 11.13 22.92
C LYS A 62 -10.71 10.98 24.44
N GLY A 63 -9.85 10.16 25.02
CA GLY A 63 -9.59 10.16 26.45
C GLY A 63 -8.54 11.21 26.76
N THR A 64 -8.97 12.28 27.43
CA THR A 64 -8.15 13.31 28.08
C THR A 64 -6.92 12.72 28.78
N PHE A 65 -5.73 13.22 28.44
CA PHE A 65 -4.54 13.17 29.30
C PHE A 65 -3.77 14.49 29.13
N ASP A 66 -4.03 15.42 30.04
CA ASP A 66 -3.07 16.44 30.44
C ASP A 66 -2.05 15.79 31.37
N PHE A 67 -0.75 15.93 31.11
CA PHE A 67 0.29 16.09 32.14
C PHE A 67 1.62 16.53 31.52
N GLY A 68 2.07 17.73 31.91
CA GLY A 68 3.48 18.00 32.18
C GLY A 68 4.29 18.67 31.06
N ILE A 69 4.49 19.97 31.20
CA ILE A 69 5.58 20.71 30.58
C ILE A 69 6.91 20.10 31.05
N GLY A 70 7.60 19.43 30.12
CA GLY A 70 8.96 18.94 30.30
C GLY A 70 9.49 18.51 28.95
N ARG A 71 10.50 19.22 28.43
CA ARG A 71 11.22 18.85 27.20
C ARG A 71 11.64 17.38 27.30
N LYS A 72 10.97 16.50 26.57
CA LYS A 72 11.41 15.11 26.35
C LYS A 72 11.50 14.86 24.85
N LYS A 73 12.63 14.28 24.46
CA LYS A 73 12.94 13.72 23.13
C LYS A 73 11.67 13.15 22.50
N LYS A 74 11.37 13.59 21.27
CA LYS A 74 10.37 12.94 20.41
C LYS A 74 10.67 11.44 20.38
N GLU A 75 9.76 10.65 20.92
CA GLU A 75 9.74 9.21 20.68
C GLU A 75 9.61 9.03 19.16
N LYS A 76 10.62 8.37 18.58
CA LYS A 76 10.63 7.96 17.18
C LYS A 76 9.41 7.08 16.97
N GLY A 77 8.43 7.63 16.25
CA GLY A 77 7.13 7.03 16.06
C GLY A 77 7.28 5.61 15.51
N ASN A 78 6.64 4.66 16.18
CA ASN A 78 6.43 3.34 15.65
C ASN A 78 5.68 3.49 14.30
N PRO A 79 6.17 2.95 13.17
CA PRO A 79 5.57 3.13 11.85
C PRO A 79 4.30 2.27 11.74
N SER A 80 3.26 2.59 12.52
CA SER A 80 1.99 1.87 12.48
C SER A 80 1.09 2.31 11.33
N SER A 81 1.53 3.26 10.49
CA SER A 81 0.81 3.70 9.31
C SER A 81 1.72 3.89 8.09
N LEU A 82 1.26 3.47 6.92
CA LEU A 82 1.95 3.65 5.62
C LEU A 82 2.27 5.12 5.32
N VAL A 83 1.46 6.04 5.86
CA VAL A 83 1.67 7.50 5.76
C VAL A 83 2.92 7.91 6.54
N SER A 84 3.11 7.35 7.75
CA SER A 84 4.31 7.58 8.56
C SER A 84 5.58 7.06 7.88
N PHE A 85 5.50 5.96 7.13
CA PHE A 85 6.64 5.43 6.36
C PHE A 85 7.05 6.39 5.24
N GLN A 86 6.09 6.89 4.46
CA GLN A 86 6.39 7.82 3.37
C GLN A 86 6.96 9.14 3.90
N GLU A 87 6.37 9.69 4.95
CA GLU A 87 6.82 10.95 5.57
C GLU A 87 8.23 10.83 6.14
N ALA A 88 8.55 9.72 6.81
CA ALA A 88 9.87 9.54 7.41
C ALA A 88 10.98 9.35 6.36
N VAL A 89 10.71 8.64 5.25
CA VAL A 89 11.66 8.56 4.12
C VAL A 89 11.83 9.92 3.44
N ASN A 90 10.74 10.65 3.19
CA ASN A 90 10.80 11.97 2.56
C ASN A 90 11.47 13.03 3.47
N GLN A 91 11.56 12.77 4.78
CA GLN A 91 12.33 13.58 5.73
C GLN A 91 13.81 13.18 5.82
N ASN A 92 14.30 12.32 4.90
CA ASN A 92 15.68 11.83 4.86
C ASN A 92 16.07 11.03 6.13
N GLU A 93 15.09 10.46 6.85
CA GLU A 93 15.42 9.58 7.98
C GLU A 93 15.97 8.25 7.44
N SER A 94 17.12 7.82 7.97
CA SER A 94 17.67 6.51 7.65
C SER A 94 16.71 5.40 8.08
N LEU A 95 16.54 4.37 7.25
CA LEU A 95 15.72 3.21 7.61
C LEU A 95 16.33 2.51 8.83
N GLU A 96 15.61 2.53 9.94
CA GLU A 96 16.03 1.90 11.19
C GLU A 96 15.66 0.41 11.23
N LYS A 97 16.42 -0.39 12.00
CA LYS A 97 16.21 -1.86 12.11
C LYS A 97 14.79 -2.26 12.54
N ASN A 98 14.12 -1.42 13.32
CA ASN A 98 12.74 -1.64 13.80
C ASN A 98 11.68 -1.59 12.67
N TRP A 99 12.01 -1.00 11.52
CA TRP A 99 11.11 -0.93 10.36
C TRP A 99 11.05 -2.26 9.60
N PHE A 100 11.99 -3.15 9.84
CA PHE A 100 12.10 -4.43 9.17
C PHE A 100 11.46 -5.56 9.99
N ASP A 101 10.92 -6.53 9.27
CA ASP A 101 10.59 -7.82 9.85
C ASP A 101 11.87 -8.63 10.13
N LEU A 102 11.81 -9.56 11.08
CA LEU A 102 12.95 -10.40 11.46
C LEU A 102 13.45 -11.23 10.27
N ASN A 103 12.52 -11.69 9.42
CA ASN A 103 12.81 -12.56 8.29
C ASN A 103 12.72 -11.80 6.95
N VAL A 104 13.15 -10.53 6.91
CA VAL A 104 13.14 -9.76 5.67
C VAL A 104 13.99 -10.44 4.60
N ILE A 105 13.49 -10.41 3.36
CA ILE A 105 14.21 -10.87 2.18
C ILE A 105 14.79 -9.65 1.46
N HIS A 106 16.10 -9.62 1.27
CA HIS A 106 16.79 -8.61 0.47
C HIS A 106 17.32 -9.22 -0.81
N VAL A 107 16.88 -8.70 -1.95
CA VAL A 107 17.45 -9.02 -3.26
C VAL A 107 18.34 -7.86 -3.68
N ASP A 108 19.64 -8.09 -3.79
CA ASP A 108 20.60 -7.07 -4.20
C ASP A 108 20.47 -6.71 -5.69
N GLU A 109 21.21 -5.67 -6.12
CA GLU A 109 21.23 -5.22 -7.52
C GLU A 109 21.80 -6.25 -8.52
N ARG A 110 22.42 -7.34 -8.02
CA ARG A 110 22.97 -8.45 -8.81
C ARG A 110 21.99 -9.62 -8.88
N GLY A 111 20.87 -9.56 -8.14
CA GLY A 111 19.86 -10.61 -8.05
C GLY A 111 20.14 -11.66 -6.97
N ASN A 112 21.13 -11.46 -6.10
CA ASN A 112 21.38 -12.35 -4.97
C ASN A 112 20.34 -12.11 -3.88
N ALA A 113 19.72 -13.18 -3.38
CA ALA A 113 18.75 -13.12 -2.30
C ALA A 113 19.42 -13.44 -0.96
N HIS A 114 19.20 -12.57 0.01
CA HIS A 114 19.63 -12.68 1.39
C HIS A 114 18.41 -12.67 2.31
N VAL A 115 18.49 -13.38 3.42
CA VAL A 115 17.43 -13.43 4.43
C VAL A 115 18.00 -12.91 5.73
N GLY A 116 17.26 -12.02 6.40
CA GLY A 116 17.68 -11.42 7.65
C GLY A 116 18.40 -10.08 7.47
N MET A 117 18.36 -9.27 8.52
CA MET A 117 18.91 -7.90 8.52
C MET A 117 20.43 -7.87 8.61
N GLU A 118 21.11 -8.97 8.96
CA GLU A 118 22.58 -9.03 9.00
C GLU A 118 23.24 -8.77 7.63
N HIS A 119 22.49 -8.94 6.54
CA HIS A 119 22.99 -8.77 5.17
C HIS A 119 22.62 -7.42 4.53
N PHE A 120 21.88 -6.57 5.25
CA PHE A 120 21.44 -5.27 4.75
C PHE A 120 22.42 -4.15 5.15
N ASP A 121 23.32 -3.77 4.24
CA ASP A 121 24.25 -2.65 4.42
C ASP A 121 23.57 -1.29 4.19
N GLY A 122 22.61 -0.95 5.04
CA GLY A 122 21.85 0.30 4.98
C GLY A 122 22.69 1.58 5.14
N PHE A 123 23.95 1.48 5.59
CA PHE A 123 24.86 2.63 5.74
C PHE A 123 25.27 3.26 4.40
N LEU A 124 25.23 2.49 3.32
CA LEU A 124 25.65 2.96 1.99
C LEU A 124 24.52 3.62 1.22
N ILE A 125 23.31 3.65 1.79
CA ILE A 125 22.07 3.98 1.11
C ILE A 125 21.46 5.23 1.76
N ARG A 126 21.13 6.23 0.94
CA ARG A 126 20.32 7.38 1.32
C ARG A 126 19.10 7.44 0.42
N TYR A 127 17.91 7.28 1.02
CA TYR A 127 16.65 7.48 0.33
C TYR A 127 16.24 8.93 0.38
N GLU A 128 15.82 9.47 -0.74
CA GLU A 128 15.41 10.88 -0.89
C GLU A 128 13.90 11.00 -1.09
N GLU A 129 13.28 9.98 -1.67
CA GLU A 129 11.85 9.97 -1.98
C GLU A 129 11.25 8.57 -1.82
N ALA A 130 10.02 8.53 -1.31
CA ALA A 130 9.20 7.33 -1.28
C ALA A 130 7.86 7.55 -1.99
N ILE A 131 7.49 6.61 -2.86
CA ILE A 131 6.19 6.52 -3.51
C ILE A 131 5.50 5.25 -3.02
N VAL A 132 4.45 5.41 -2.20
CA VAL A 132 3.74 4.29 -1.58
C VAL A 132 2.46 3.98 -2.35
N GLN A 133 2.24 2.71 -2.67
CA GLN A 133 1.01 2.20 -3.27
C GLN A 133 0.56 0.91 -2.59
N GLY A 134 -0.42 1.03 -1.68
CA GLY A 134 -0.91 -0.10 -0.89
C GLY A 134 0.21 -0.67 -0.01
N ARG A 135 0.55 -1.95 -0.20
CA ARG A 135 1.61 -2.65 0.56
C ARG A 135 2.98 -2.62 -0.12
N LYS A 136 3.15 -1.85 -1.18
CA LYS A 136 4.43 -1.69 -1.87
C LYS A 136 4.85 -0.24 -1.84
N ALA A 137 6.15 0.01 -1.79
CA ALA A 137 6.69 1.33 -2.00
C ALA A 137 7.91 1.27 -2.90
N ALA A 138 8.04 2.26 -3.77
CA ALA A 138 9.28 2.54 -4.48
C ALA A 138 10.05 3.59 -3.67
N LEU A 139 11.29 3.28 -3.34
CA LEU A 139 12.22 4.16 -2.68
C LEU A 139 13.26 4.59 -3.69
N ILE A 140 13.46 5.89 -3.84
CA ILE A 140 14.42 6.47 -4.79
C ILE A 140 15.51 7.13 -3.96
N GLY A 141 16.76 6.91 -4.36
CA GLY A 141 17.88 7.47 -3.61
C GLY A 141 19.23 7.29 -4.27
N LEU A 142 20.26 7.37 -3.42
CA LEU A 142 21.66 7.22 -3.77
C LEU A 142 22.29 6.06 -2.99
N LYS A 143 23.01 5.18 -3.69
CA LYS A 143 23.88 4.15 -3.11
C LYS A 143 25.30 4.44 -3.58
N ASN A 144 26.22 4.78 -2.67
CA ASN A 144 27.58 5.24 -3.03
C ASN A 144 27.59 6.36 -4.09
N GLU A 145 26.70 7.35 -3.96
CA GLU A 145 26.50 8.47 -4.91
C GLU A 145 25.85 8.10 -6.26
N ASP A 146 25.67 6.81 -6.56
CA ASP A 146 24.94 6.35 -7.74
C ASP A 146 23.43 6.32 -7.51
N ARG A 147 22.66 6.76 -8.51
CA ARG A 147 21.20 6.69 -8.46
C ARG A 147 20.74 5.24 -8.47
N PHE A 148 19.90 4.90 -7.51
CA PHE A 148 19.31 3.58 -7.40
C PHE A 148 17.86 3.66 -6.92
N VAL A 149 17.13 2.58 -7.15
CA VAL A 149 15.72 2.44 -6.75
C VAL A 149 15.58 1.14 -5.99
N SER A 150 14.94 1.17 -4.82
CA SER A 150 14.54 -0.03 -4.09
C SER A 150 13.04 -0.18 -4.09
N ILE A 151 12.57 -1.39 -4.39
CA ILE A 151 11.16 -1.73 -4.22
C ILE A 151 11.01 -2.49 -2.90
N VAL A 152 10.20 -1.94 -2.00
CA VAL A 152 9.90 -2.57 -0.71
C VAL A 152 8.47 -3.09 -0.67
N THR A 153 8.28 -4.22 0.02
CA THR A 153 6.97 -4.76 0.35
C THR A 153 6.77 -4.75 1.85
N LEU A 154 5.60 -4.28 2.28
CA LEU A 154 5.22 -4.08 3.67
C LEU A 154 4.19 -5.12 4.11
N ASN A 155 4.31 -5.61 5.33
CA ASN A 155 3.30 -6.46 5.96
C ASN A 155 2.10 -5.62 6.46
N PRO A 156 1.01 -6.25 6.93
CA PRO A 156 -0.14 -5.51 7.46
C PRO A 156 0.17 -4.61 8.66
N ALA A 157 1.28 -4.86 9.36
CA ALA A 157 1.74 -4.04 10.49
C ALA A 157 2.67 -2.88 10.06
N GLY A 158 2.90 -2.68 8.75
CA GLY A 158 3.74 -1.61 8.22
C GLY A 158 5.24 -1.90 8.21
N LYS A 159 5.67 -3.14 8.50
CA LYS A 159 7.07 -3.54 8.45
C LYS A 159 7.51 -4.04 7.09
N ILE A 160 8.75 -3.75 6.71
CA ILE A 160 9.38 -4.24 5.48
C ILE A 160 9.66 -5.74 5.62
N ILE A 161 9.05 -6.53 4.73
CA ILE A 161 9.25 -7.98 4.62
C ILE A 161 10.08 -8.37 3.39
N GLN A 162 10.18 -7.48 2.41
CA GLN A 162 11.02 -7.68 1.24
C GLN A 162 11.55 -6.34 0.75
N ILE A 163 12.79 -6.34 0.29
CA ILE A 163 13.43 -5.24 -0.43
C ILE A 163 14.13 -5.79 -1.67
N GLN A 164 14.01 -5.11 -2.80
CA GLN A 164 14.71 -5.43 -4.04
C GLN A 164 15.35 -4.19 -4.62
N ASP A 165 16.66 -4.25 -4.84
CA ASP A 165 17.45 -3.12 -5.30
C ASP A 165 17.64 -3.16 -6.82
N PHE A 166 17.54 -1.99 -7.44
CA PHE A 166 17.75 -1.78 -8.85
C PHE A 166 18.71 -0.61 -9.03
N VAL A 167 19.77 -0.83 -9.81
CA VAL A 167 20.69 0.24 -10.20
C VAL A 167 20.40 0.62 -11.64
N SER A 168 20.31 1.91 -11.90
CA SER A 168 20.20 2.42 -13.26
C SER A 168 21.56 2.28 -13.94
N LYS A 169 21.78 1.22 -14.70
CA LYS A 169 22.90 1.17 -15.65
C LYS A 169 22.52 2.05 -16.84
N ALA A 170 23.02 3.30 -16.84
CA ALA A 170 23.06 4.11 -18.05
C ALA A 170 24.10 3.55 -19.03
#